data_AF-A0A166DCL3-F1
#
_entry.id   AF-A0A166DCL3-F1
#
_cell.length_a   1.000
_cell.length_b   1.000
_cell.length_c   1.000
_cell.angle_alpha   90.00
_cell.angle_beta   90.00
_cell.angle_gamma   90.00
#
_symmetry.space_group_name_H-M   'P 1'
#
loop_
_entity.id
_entity.type
_entity.pdbx_description
1 polymer ?
#
loop_
_entity_poly.entity_id
_entity_poly.type
_entity_poly.pdbx_seq_one_letter_code
_entity_poly.pdbx_strand_id
1 'polypeptide(L)'
;MSLADPNCRSALLVLSDGHPDIQRRLAALFVILFVSLLASALPSISTRYPRLRIHPTIFFILKHFGTGVILSTAFVHLLQDAFESLSHPCVDRRWRKRTGAIVMTSLLSIFLVEYLSTVYVDRLTSPNPSSDNQHEHGTIEDPIEPYRDDPDLQDPSPSVSPSRLPSPILEPPSDDENSDTLHEISTGTGLVHIHAHSHSNSIDSNSKAYIQGHHRHERKHEHRPGARSSEYESTSDRRQVVGLLVLQVGIMLHSVIIGITLAVSNEFTSLIVAVIFHQLFEGLSLGIRISILPRTRPILPITLCILFALCTPLGVLVGLFAFPSGARGTPDEAEQVAAQIVQGMMTSISAGLLIYAATVEMLAGDFVMDKEMRKSGMRKQAIALISLILGAVAMSVIGV
;
A
#
# COMPACT_ATOMS: atom_id res chain seq x y z
N MET A 1 35.89 4.54 -22.66
CA MET A 1 35.96 5.88 -22.04
C MET A 1 37.42 6.10 -21.68
N SER A 2 38.15 6.86 -22.51
CA SER A 2 39.62 6.97 -22.42
C SER A 2 40.02 8.03 -21.39
N LEU A 3 41.04 7.77 -20.59
CA LEU A 3 41.64 8.69 -19.61
C LEU A 3 42.24 9.98 -20.23
N ALA A 4 42.09 10.17 -21.55
CA ALA A 4 42.53 11.35 -22.29
C ALA A 4 41.50 12.49 -22.34
N ASP A 5 40.27 12.28 -21.86
CA ASP A 5 39.27 13.35 -21.80
C ASP A 5 39.67 14.36 -20.70
N PRO A 6 39.86 15.66 -21.03
CA PRO A 6 40.20 16.68 -20.06
C PRO A 6 39.20 16.76 -18.90
N ASN A 7 37.93 16.44 -19.11
CA ASN A 7 36.89 16.39 -18.08
C ASN A 7 37.07 15.20 -17.12
N CYS A 8 37.52 14.06 -17.63
CA CYS A 8 37.81 12.88 -16.81
C CYS A 8 39.07 13.09 -15.97
N ARG A 9 40.08 13.79 -16.54
CA ARG A 9 41.30 14.15 -15.83
C ARG A 9 41.05 15.19 -14.73
N SER A 10 40.21 16.20 -14.97
CA SER A 10 39.82 17.15 -13.92
C SER A 10 38.97 16.48 -12.84
N ALA A 11 38.09 15.54 -13.16
CA ALA A 11 37.33 14.79 -12.14
C ALA A 11 38.21 13.84 -11.30
N LEU A 12 39.18 13.17 -11.92
CA LEU A 12 40.16 12.35 -11.19
C LEU A 12 41.07 13.22 -10.30
N LEU A 13 41.44 14.41 -10.78
CA LEU A 13 42.16 15.41 -9.99
C LEU A 13 41.31 15.95 -8.84
N VAL A 14 40.00 16.13 -9.00
CA VAL A 14 39.08 16.50 -7.90
C VAL A 14 39.08 15.44 -6.81
N LEU A 15 39.04 14.14 -7.16
CA LEU A 15 39.14 13.06 -6.17
C LEU A 15 40.54 12.94 -5.54
N SER A 16 41.59 13.41 -6.24
CA SER A 16 42.99 13.30 -5.82
C SER A 16 43.51 14.53 -5.08
N ASP A 17 42.96 15.71 -5.33
CA ASP A 17 43.22 16.92 -4.55
C ASP A 17 42.51 16.75 -3.22
N GLY A 18 43.29 16.55 -2.15
CA GLY A 18 42.80 16.36 -0.79
C GLY A 18 42.18 17.63 -0.19
N HIS A 19 41.34 18.35 -0.94
CA HIS A 19 40.56 19.46 -0.43
C HIS A 19 39.65 18.96 0.71
N PRO A 20 39.65 19.65 1.87
CA PRO A 20 38.97 19.19 3.07
C PRO A 20 37.45 19.01 2.86
N ASP A 21 36.86 19.74 1.91
CA ASP A 21 35.44 19.66 1.60
C ASP A 21 35.06 18.38 0.84
N ILE A 22 35.95 17.85 0.00
CA ILE A 22 35.72 16.60 -0.73
C ILE A 22 35.80 15.41 0.23
N GLN A 23 36.76 15.42 1.15
CA GLN A 23 36.86 14.40 2.19
C GLN A 23 35.62 14.36 3.08
N ARG A 24 35.06 15.53 3.43
CA ARG A 24 33.79 15.63 4.17
C ARG A 24 32.62 15.05 3.39
N ARG A 25 32.51 15.38 2.09
CA ARG A 25 31.48 14.81 1.20
C ARG A 25 31.62 13.29 1.07
N LEU A 26 32.83 12.76 0.95
CA LEU A 26 33.09 11.32 0.91
C LEU A 26 32.75 10.64 2.24
N ALA A 27 33.10 11.24 3.38
CA ALA A 27 32.73 10.72 4.70
C ALA A 27 31.20 10.67 4.88
N ALA A 28 30.48 11.68 4.38
CA ALA A 28 29.02 11.71 4.38
C ALA A 28 28.39 10.54 3.61
N LEU A 29 29.03 10.06 2.53
CA LEU A 29 28.55 8.89 1.78
C LEU A 29 28.42 7.66 2.67
N PHE A 30 29.43 7.40 3.49
CA PHE A 30 29.43 6.24 4.38
C PHE A 30 28.34 6.36 5.44
N VAL A 31 28.14 7.56 5.99
CA VAL A 31 27.09 7.83 6.98
C VAL A 31 25.71 7.65 6.35
N ILE A 32 25.45 8.28 5.21
CA ILE A 32 24.17 8.20 4.50
C ILE A 32 23.89 6.76 4.06
N LEU A 33 24.87 6.06 3.51
CA LEU A 33 24.75 4.66 3.10
C LEU A 33 24.40 3.78 4.31
N PHE A 34 25.10 3.94 5.43
CA PHE A 34 24.84 3.17 6.64
C PHE A 34 23.44 3.44 7.20
N VAL A 35 23.05 4.71 7.33
CA VAL A 35 21.73 5.11 7.82
C VAL A 35 20.63 4.59 6.91
N SER A 36 20.77 4.71 5.59
CA SER A 36 19.79 4.24 4.60
C SER A 36 19.60 2.72 4.66
N LEU A 37 20.71 1.99 4.75
CA LEU A 37 20.67 0.53 4.82
C LEU A 37 20.02 0.08 6.13
N LEU A 38 20.39 0.71 7.26
CA LEU A 38 19.82 0.39 8.55
C LEU A 38 18.32 0.71 8.58
N ALA A 39 17.92 1.91 8.14
CA ALA A 39 16.53 2.37 8.12
C ALA A 39 15.62 1.45 7.30
N SER A 40 16.05 1.08 6.09
CA SER A 40 15.27 0.22 5.19
C SER A 40 15.31 -1.26 5.56
N ALA A 41 16.45 -1.76 6.08
CA ALA A 41 16.58 -3.16 6.43
C ALA A 41 15.94 -3.51 7.78
N LEU A 42 15.94 -2.60 8.76
CA LEU A 42 15.44 -2.88 10.12
C LEU A 42 14.01 -3.44 10.14
N PRO A 43 13.00 -2.79 9.51
CA PRO A 43 11.64 -3.32 9.50
C PRO A 43 11.51 -4.64 8.75
N SER A 44 12.25 -4.80 7.65
CA SER A 44 12.29 -6.03 6.84
C SER A 44 12.89 -7.22 7.60
N ILE A 45 14.00 -6.99 8.31
CA ILE A 45 14.69 -7.99 9.13
C ILE A 45 13.85 -8.35 10.36
N SER A 46 13.17 -7.37 10.96
CA SER A 46 12.33 -7.54 12.15
C SER A 46 11.21 -8.57 11.94
N THR A 47 10.61 -8.65 10.75
CA THR A 47 9.57 -9.66 10.45
C THR A 47 10.12 -11.06 10.15
N ARG A 48 11.43 -11.16 9.89
CA ARG A 48 12.13 -12.42 9.54
C ARG A 48 12.75 -13.11 10.74
N TYR A 49 13.28 -12.35 11.70
CA TYR A 49 13.93 -12.91 12.89
C TYR A 49 13.04 -12.76 14.13
N PRO A 50 12.67 -13.86 14.81
CA PRO A 50 11.74 -13.82 15.93
C PRO A 50 12.25 -13.04 17.16
N ARG A 51 13.57 -12.86 17.29
CA ARG A 51 14.18 -12.08 18.38
C ARG A 51 14.06 -10.56 18.20
N LEU A 52 13.85 -10.08 16.97
CA LEU A 52 13.78 -8.65 16.63
C LEU A 52 12.35 -8.20 16.28
N ARG A 53 11.36 -9.05 16.57
CA ARG A 53 9.97 -8.85 16.13
C ARG A 53 9.37 -7.64 16.82
N ILE A 54 9.11 -6.58 16.05
CA ILE A 54 8.49 -5.35 16.54
C ILE A 54 7.04 -5.67 16.96
N HIS A 55 6.59 -5.03 18.06
CA HIS A 55 5.22 -5.20 18.54
C HIS A 55 4.21 -4.78 17.45
N PRO A 56 3.12 -5.55 17.22
CA PRO A 56 2.17 -5.28 16.13
C PRO A 56 1.61 -3.85 16.09
N THR A 57 1.38 -3.23 17.27
CA THR A 57 0.93 -1.84 17.37
C THR A 57 1.97 -0.84 16.85
N ILE A 58 3.26 -1.06 17.14
CA ILE A 58 4.33 -0.17 16.67
C ILE A 58 4.46 -0.30 15.16
N PHE A 59 4.39 -1.53 14.63
CA PHE A 59 4.39 -1.77 13.20
C PHE A 59 3.22 -1.08 12.49
N PHE A 60 2.02 -1.15 13.08
CA PHE A 60 0.83 -0.48 12.58
C PHE A 60 1.00 1.04 12.52
N ILE A 61 1.48 1.66 13.61
CA ILE A 61 1.77 3.10 13.67
C ILE A 61 2.82 3.45 12.61
N LEU A 62 3.95 2.73 12.58
CA LEU A 62 5.05 3.03 11.66
C LEU A 62 4.65 2.88 10.18
N LYS A 63 3.73 1.95 9.85
CA LYS A 63 3.15 1.82 8.51
C LYS A 63 2.45 3.10 8.06
N HIS A 64 1.55 3.62 8.90
CA HIS A 64 0.74 4.80 8.55
C HIS A 64 1.56 6.09 8.66
N PHE A 65 2.45 6.19 9.64
CA PHE A 65 3.46 7.25 9.72
C PHE A 65 4.27 7.32 8.43
N GLY A 66 4.76 6.19 7.94
CA GLY A 66 5.50 6.11 6.69
C GLY A 66 4.71 6.57 5.46
N THR A 67 3.41 6.29 5.39
CA THR A 67 2.53 6.84 4.34
C THR A 67 2.52 8.37 4.37
N GLY A 68 2.43 8.97 5.56
CA GLY A 68 2.51 10.41 5.73
C GLY A 68 3.84 11.01 5.25
N VAL A 69 4.96 10.38 5.61
CA VAL A 69 6.30 10.79 5.18
C VAL A 69 6.41 10.84 3.67
N ILE A 70 6.00 9.76 2.97
CA ILE A 70 6.11 9.68 1.50
C ILE A 70 5.15 10.66 0.83
N LEU A 71 3.94 10.82 1.36
CA LEU A 71 2.97 11.81 0.86
C LEU A 71 3.52 13.24 0.97
N SER A 72 4.12 13.58 2.11
CA SER A 72 4.75 14.89 2.33
C SER A 72 5.97 15.09 1.43
N THR A 73 6.80 14.06 1.27
CA THR A 73 7.93 14.09 0.32
C THR A 73 7.47 14.44 -1.10
N ALA A 74 6.37 13.82 -1.56
CA ALA A 74 5.85 14.02 -2.90
C ALA A 74 5.35 15.46 -3.13
N PHE A 75 4.58 16.00 -2.18
CA PHE A 75 3.90 17.29 -2.35
C PHE A 75 4.68 18.49 -1.83
N VAL A 76 5.41 18.36 -0.72
CA VAL A 76 6.08 19.47 -0.06
C VAL A 76 7.50 19.65 -0.58
N HIS A 77 8.23 18.55 -0.78
CA HIS A 77 9.64 18.61 -1.21
C HIS A 77 9.73 18.52 -2.73
N LEU A 78 9.39 17.36 -3.30
CA LEU A 78 9.59 17.10 -4.72
C LEU A 78 8.82 18.05 -5.64
N LEU A 79 7.52 18.24 -5.39
CA LEU A 79 6.73 19.10 -6.25
C LEU A 79 7.22 20.56 -6.18
N GLN A 80 7.56 21.04 -5.00
CA GLN A 80 8.05 22.40 -4.80
C GLN A 80 9.44 22.59 -5.42
N ASP A 81 10.38 21.68 -5.15
CA ASP A 81 11.73 21.69 -5.72
C ASP A 81 11.71 21.68 -7.26
N ALA A 82 10.76 20.93 -7.84
CA ALA A 82 10.54 20.90 -9.28
C ALA A 82 10.10 22.26 -9.83
N PHE A 83 9.18 22.94 -9.14
CA PHE A 83 8.75 24.29 -9.51
C PHE A 83 9.85 25.33 -9.30
N GLU A 84 10.59 25.26 -8.21
CA GLU A 84 11.68 26.19 -7.91
C GLU A 84 12.81 26.06 -8.94
N SER A 85 13.25 24.84 -9.23
CA SER A 85 14.34 24.58 -10.16
C SER A 85 14.01 25.00 -11.60
N LEU A 86 12.81 24.69 -12.11
CA LEU A 86 12.41 25.01 -13.49
C LEU A 86 11.83 26.42 -13.67
N SER A 87 11.49 27.12 -12.58
CA SER A 87 11.02 28.50 -12.63
C SER A 87 12.14 29.53 -12.43
N HIS A 88 13.36 29.07 -12.17
CA HIS A 88 14.51 29.93 -11.95
C HIS A 88 14.75 30.84 -13.18
N PRO A 89 15.09 32.14 -13.00
CA PRO A 89 15.21 33.11 -14.10
C PRO A 89 16.23 32.75 -15.18
N CYS A 90 17.25 31.93 -14.86
CA CYS A 90 18.26 31.49 -15.83
C CYS A 90 17.80 30.32 -16.72
N VAL A 91 16.68 29.67 -16.38
CA VAL A 91 16.12 28.57 -17.16
C VAL A 91 15.15 29.11 -18.21
N ASP A 92 15.20 28.56 -19.43
CA ASP A 92 14.34 29.00 -20.54
C ASP A 92 12.85 29.00 -20.14
N ARG A 93 12.15 30.09 -20.53
CA ARG A 93 10.74 30.34 -20.22
C ARG A 93 9.82 29.21 -20.68
N ARG A 94 10.26 28.39 -21.64
CA ARG A 94 9.57 27.18 -22.10
C ARG A 94 9.37 26.14 -20.99
N TRP A 95 10.37 25.92 -20.13
CA TRP A 95 10.32 24.90 -19.08
C TRP A 95 9.41 25.30 -17.93
N ARG A 96 9.46 26.57 -17.51
CA ARG A 96 8.60 27.13 -16.46
C ARG A 96 7.10 26.91 -16.67
N LYS A 97 6.62 26.97 -17.92
CA LYS A 97 5.20 26.71 -18.24
C LYS A 97 4.85 25.22 -18.31
N ARG A 98 5.84 24.33 -18.34
CA ARG A 98 5.67 22.89 -18.60
C ARG A 98 5.92 22.02 -17.37
N THR A 99 6.47 22.55 -16.27
CA THR A 99 6.72 21.79 -15.03
C THR A 99 5.51 20.96 -14.59
N GLY A 100 4.34 21.60 -14.41
CA GLY A 100 3.11 20.89 -14.04
C GLY A 100 2.66 19.87 -15.09
N ALA A 101 2.89 20.12 -16.37
CA ALA A 101 2.61 19.16 -17.43
C ALA A 101 3.55 17.94 -17.37
N ILE A 102 4.82 18.11 -17.00
CA ILE A 102 5.77 17.00 -16.81
C ILE A 102 5.33 16.15 -15.62
N VAL A 103 4.99 16.77 -14.49
CA VAL A 103 4.48 16.07 -13.29
C VAL A 103 3.23 15.27 -13.64
N MET A 104 2.24 15.91 -14.29
CA MET A 104 1.00 15.25 -14.70
C MET A 104 1.26 14.11 -15.69
N THR A 105 2.14 14.32 -16.67
CA THR A 105 2.48 13.28 -17.65
C THR A 105 3.16 12.09 -16.98
N SER A 106 4.06 12.32 -16.02
CA SER A 106 4.71 11.27 -15.24
C SER A 106 3.67 10.46 -14.43
N LEU A 107 2.76 11.15 -13.73
CA LEU A 107 1.67 10.54 -12.97
C LEU A 107 0.75 9.69 -13.85
N LEU A 108 0.33 10.21 -15.01
CA LEU A 108 -0.52 9.47 -15.94
C LEU A 108 0.22 8.30 -16.60
N SER A 109 1.51 8.46 -16.88
CA SER A 109 2.34 7.41 -17.46
C SER A 109 2.48 6.24 -16.50
N ILE A 110 2.73 6.50 -15.21
CA ILE A 110 2.85 5.42 -14.23
C ILE A 110 1.52 4.73 -13.95
N PHE A 111 0.42 5.50 -13.88
CA PHE A 111 -0.92 4.93 -13.81
C PHE A 111 -1.20 4.02 -15.01
N LEU A 112 -0.85 4.45 -16.22
CA LEU A 112 -1.01 3.64 -17.42
C LEU A 112 -0.18 2.34 -17.34
N VAL A 113 1.07 2.43 -16.89
CA VAL A 113 1.93 1.25 -16.70
C VAL A 113 1.33 0.28 -15.69
N GLU A 114 0.84 0.76 -14.53
CA GLU A 114 0.20 -0.10 -13.53
C GLU A 114 -1.10 -0.71 -14.07
N TYR A 115 -1.93 0.09 -14.75
CA TYR A 115 -3.17 -0.37 -15.35
C TYR A 115 -2.92 -1.47 -16.40
N LEU A 116 -2.00 -1.23 -17.34
CA LEU A 116 -1.66 -2.20 -18.38
C LEU A 116 -1.02 -3.46 -17.78
N SER A 117 -0.12 -3.31 -16.81
CA SER A 117 0.49 -4.43 -16.08
C SER A 117 -0.59 -5.29 -15.41
N THR A 118 -1.55 -4.64 -14.76
CA THR A 118 -2.68 -5.28 -14.11
C THR A 118 -3.56 -6.05 -15.10
N VAL A 119 -3.98 -5.40 -16.19
CA VAL A 119 -4.81 -6.03 -17.23
C VAL A 119 -4.06 -7.19 -17.89
N TYR A 120 -2.77 -7.01 -18.20
CA TYR A 120 -1.96 -8.05 -18.81
C TYR A 120 -1.82 -9.28 -17.90
N VAL A 121 -1.55 -9.07 -16.61
CA VAL A 121 -1.48 -10.16 -15.62
C VAL A 121 -2.84 -10.87 -15.51
N ASP A 122 -3.94 -10.13 -15.45
CA ASP A 122 -5.28 -10.73 -15.35
C ASP A 122 -5.64 -11.54 -16.62
N ARG A 123 -5.22 -11.10 -17.80
CA ARG A 123 -5.45 -11.80 -19.08
C ARG A 123 -4.66 -13.10 -19.21
N LEU A 124 -3.38 -13.10 -18.81
CA LEU A 124 -2.56 -14.33 -18.79
C LEU A 124 -3.04 -15.35 -17.76
N THR A 125 -3.74 -14.86 -16.74
CA THR A 125 -4.23 -15.65 -15.61
C THR A 125 -5.75 -15.94 -15.75
N SER A 126 -6.35 -15.62 -16.90
CA SER A 126 -7.74 -16.00 -17.20
C SER A 126 -7.76 -17.38 -17.87
N PRO A 127 -8.40 -18.40 -17.27
CA PRO A 127 -8.50 -19.72 -17.89
C PRO A 127 -9.25 -19.64 -19.23
N ASN A 128 -8.74 -20.32 -20.26
CA ASN A 128 -9.44 -20.48 -21.53
C ASN A 128 -10.78 -21.22 -21.28
N PRO A 129 -11.94 -20.69 -21.70
CA PRO A 129 -13.24 -21.33 -21.48
C PRO A 129 -13.50 -22.56 -22.39
N SER A 130 -12.48 -23.15 -23.00
CA SER A 130 -12.65 -24.18 -24.04
C SER A 130 -12.06 -25.53 -23.64
N SER A 131 -12.61 -26.18 -22.61
CA SER A 131 -12.47 -27.63 -22.38
C SER A 131 -13.48 -28.13 -21.33
N ASP A 132 -14.77 -27.84 -21.49
CA ASP A 132 -15.81 -28.61 -20.77
C ASP A 132 -17.11 -28.66 -21.59
N ASN A 133 -17.07 -29.41 -22.69
CA ASN A 133 -18.26 -29.94 -23.35
C ASN A 133 -18.07 -31.46 -23.44
N GLN A 134 -18.33 -32.16 -22.34
CA GLN A 134 -18.66 -33.58 -22.42
C GLN A 134 -20.17 -33.69 -22.65
N HIS A 135 -20.49 -34.43 -23.70
CA HIS A 135 -21.81 -34.67 -24.25
C HIS A 135 -22.73 -35.36 -23.24
N GLU A 136 -23.85 -34.73 -22.88
CA GLU A 136 -25.05 -35.47 -22.47
C GLU A 136 -26.02 -35.52 -23.66
N HIS A 137 -26.24 -36.74 -24.16
CA HIS A 137 -27.17 -37.03 -25.25
C HIS A 137 -28.58 -37.10 -24.66
N GLY A 138 -29.36 -36.04 -24.83
CA GLY A 138 -30.81 -36.09 -24.69
C GLY A 138 -31.44 -36.63 -25.98
N THR A 139 -32.28 -37.65 -25.87
CA THR A 139 -33.23 -38.05 -26.92
C THR A 139 -34.64 -37.96 -26.35
N ILE A 140 -35.45 -37.11 -26.97
CA ILE A 140 -36.92 -37.08 -26.84
C ILE A 140 -37.45 -37.29 -28.26
N GLU A 141 -38.26 -38.32 -28.47
CA GLU A 141 -39.26 -38.39 -29.54
C GLU A 141 -40.53 -39.08 -29.02
N ASP A 142 -41.62 -38.28 -28.99
CA ASP A 142 -43.09 -38.40 -29.05
C ASP A 142 -43.83 -39.80 -29.18
N PRO A 143 -45.17 -39.88 -29.46
CA PRO A 143 -46.29 -39.86 -28.49
C PRO A 143 -47.30 -41.06 -28.59
N ILE A 144 -48.04 -41.27 -27.49
CA ILE A 144 -49.37 -41.93 -27.24
C ILE A 144 -50.02 -42.86 -28.30
N GLU A 145 -50.30 -44.14 -27.93
CA GLU A 145 -51.61 -44.88 -28.03
C GLU A 145 -51.48 -46.36 -27.52
N PRO A 146 -52.55 -47.18 -27.36
CA PRO A 146 -53.66 -47.14 -26.40
C PRO A 146 -53.78 -48.42 -25.51
N TYR A 147 -54.70 -48.34 -24.54
CA TYR A 147 -55.23 -49.33 -23.59
C TYR A 147 -55.40 -50.81 -24.06
N ARG A 148 -55.09 -51.80 -23.20
CA ARG A 148 -55.68 -53.16 -23.15
C ARG A 148 -55.66 -53.78 -21.74
N ASP A 149 -56.75 -54.47 -21.42
CA ASP A 149 -57.22 -55.03 -20.14
C ASP A 149 -56.49 -56.27 -19.55
N ASP A 150 -56.47 -56.35 -18.20
CA ASP A 150 -56.72 -57.49 -17.26
C ASP A 150 -55.91 -58.82 -17.30
N PRO A 151 -55.97 -59.72 -16.27
CA PRO A 151 -56.22 -59.58 -14.82
C PRO A 151 -55.29 -60.44 -13.89
N ASP A 152 -55.54 -60.37 -12.57
CA ASP A 152 -55.39 -61.41 -11.52
C ASP A 152 -54.01 -61.73 -10.87
N LEU A 153 -53.92 -61.51 -9.54
CA LEU A 153 -53.62 -62.56 -8.52
C LEU A 153 -53.59 -62.01 -7.06
N GLN A 154 -54.64 -62.37 -6.30
CA GLN A 154 -54.79 -62.72 -4.88
C GLN A 154 -54.15 -61.91 -3.68
N ASP A 155 -55.08 -61.42 -2.84
CA ASP A 155 -55.20 -61.09 -1.38
C ASP A 155 -54.32 -61.82 -0.30
N PRO A 156 -54.36 -61.50 1.03
CA PRO A 156 -55.22 -60.54 1.78
C PRO A 156 -54.59 -59.66 2.92
N SER A 157 -55.20 -58.47 3.17
CA SER A 157 -55.70 -57.81 4.43
C SER A 157 -54.98 -57.90 5.82
N PRO A 158 -55.33 -57.05 6.83
CA PRO A 158 -55.74 -55.62 6.87
C PRO A 158 -55.12 -54.80 8.05
N SER A 159 -55.29 -53.46 8.08
CA SER A 159 -55.94 -52.74 9.22
C SER A 159 -55.85 -51.20 9.15
N VAL A 160 -57.04 -50.57 9.00
CA VAL A 160 -57.57 -49.39 9.72
C VAL A 160 -57.04 -47.96 9.37
N SER A 161 -57.89 -47.22 8.64
CA SER A 161 -58.08 -45.74 8.69
C SER A 161 -59.22 -45.40 9.69
N PRO A 162 -59.60 -44.13 10.03
CA PRO A 162 -59.83 -42.95 9.16
C PRO A 162 -59.27 -41.61 9.72
N SER A 163 -58.78 -40.67 8.90
CA SER A 163 -59.50 -39.67 8.06
C SER A 163 -60.36 -38.67 8.83
N ARG A 164 -60.01 -37.37 8.79
CA ARG A 164 -60.83 -36.28 8.19
C ARG A 164 -60.29 -34.86 8.47
N LEU A 165 -60.02 -34.12 7.40
CA LEU A 165 -60.28 -32.67 7.24
C LEU A 165 -61.81 -32.50 6.94
N PRO A 166 -62.45 -31.30 7.01
CA PRO A 166 -62.11 -30.12 6.20
C PRO A 166 -62.38 -28.72 6.83
N SER A 167 -61.83 -27.68 6.18
CA SER A 167 -62.09 -26.22 6.24
C SER A 167 -63.45 -25.81 5.61
N PRO A 168 -63.84 -24.54 5.30
CA PRO A 168 -63.38 -23.15 5.62
C PRO A 168 -64.56 -22.19 6.03
N ILE A 169 -64.39 -20.84 6.08
CA ILE A 169 -65.32 -19.77 5.55
C ILE A 169 -65.01 -18.33 6.07
N LEU A 170 -64.94 -17.40 5.09
CA LEU A 170 -65.24 -15.93 4.97
C LEU A 170 -64.90 -14.82 6.00
N GLU A 171 -64.27 -13.78 5.42
CA GLU A 171 -64.40 -12.29 5.43
C GLU A 171 -65.58 -11.50 6.10
N PRO A 172 -65.46 -10.14 6.25
CA PRO A 172 -66.04 -9.24 7.28
C PRO A 172 -67.35 -8.51 6.86
N PRO A 173 -68.02 -7.65 7.69
CA PRO A 173 -67.81 -6.16 7.68
C PRO A 173 -68.29 -5.33 8.94
N SER A 174 -68.01 -4.00 8.94
CA SER A 174 -68.80 -2.77 9.36
C SER A 174 -69.68 -2.74 10.64
N ASP A 175 -69.96 -1.66 11.40
CA ASP A 175 -69.68 -0.20 11.42
C ASP A 175 -70.21 0.37 12.79
N ASP A 176 -70.02 1.69 13.03
CA ASP A 176 -70.59 2.63 14.05
C ASP A 176 -69.85 2.77 15.42
N GLU A 177 -69.51 3.94 15.99
CA GLU A 177 -69.69 5.38 15.71
C GLU A 177 -68.66 6.22 16.56
N ASN A 178 -68.20 7.37 16.03
CA ASN A 178 -67.81 8.69 16.62
C ASN A 178 -67.42 8.85 18.13
N SER A 179 -66.53 9.74 18.64
CA SER A 179 -65.76 10.91 18.17
C SER A 179 -64.67 11.28 19.23
N ASP A 180 -63.58 11.89 18.76
CA ASP A 180 -62.65 12.86 19.41
C ASP A 180 -61.93 12.55 20.75
N THR A 181 -60.60 12.44 20.72
CA THR A 181 -59.67 13.52 21.16
C THR A 181 -58.20 13.14 20.97
N LEU A 182 -57.41 14.14 20.60
CA LEU A 182 -56.01 14.05 20.18
C LEU A 182 -54.97 14.09 21.33
N HIS A 183 -53.86 13.40 21.04
CA HIS A 183 -52.46 13.68 21.38
C HIS A 183 -51.77 13.01 22.58
N GLU A 184 -50.74 12.25 22.17
CA GLU A 184 -49.77 11.39 22.87
C GLU A 184 -48.85 12.08 23.90
N ILE A 185 -48.67 11.48 25.09
CA ILE A 185 -47.66 10.47 25.54
C ILE A 185 -46.24 11.02 25.76
N SER A 186 -45.86 11.13 27.05
CA SER A 186 -44.59 10.60 27.58
C SER A 186 -44.55 10.63 29.12
N THR A 187 -43.84 9.63 29.69
CA THR A 187 -43.27 9.50 31.05
C THR A 187 -44.07 8.81 32.17
N GLY A 188 -43.42 7.84 32.84
CA GLY A 188 -43.36 7.82 34.31
C GLY A 188 -43.97 6.65 35.09
N THR A 189 -43.19 5.56 35.24
CA THR A 189 -42.83 4.85 36.50
C THR A 189 -43.85 4.46 37.61
N GLY A 190 -43.78 3.17 38.00
CA GLY A 190 -43.93 2.62 39.37
C GLY A 190 -45.28 1.92 39.64
N LEU A 191 -45.42 0.78 40.34
CA LEU A 191 -44.61 -0.18 41.11
C LEU A 191 -45.58 -1.38 41.40
N VAL A 192 -45.18 -2.65 41.52
CA VAL A 192 -45.15 -3.49 42.76
C VAL A 192 -44.77 -4.94 42.35
N HIS A 193 -44.17 -5.65 43.30
CA HIS A 193 -43.19 -6.73 43.24
C HIS A 193 -43.72 -8.04 43.87
N ILE A 194 -43.41 -9.25 43.35
CA ILE A 194 -43.34 -10.53 44.12
C ILE A 194 -42.19 -11.39 43.57
N HIS A 195 -41.62 -12.21 44.46
CA HIS A 195 -40.24 -12.67 44.58
C HIS A 195 -40.15 -14.22 44.52
N ALA A 196 -39.06 -14.79 43.98
CA ALA A 196 -38.57 -16.12 44.36
C ALA A 196 -37.05 -16.25 44.06
N HIS A 197 -36.28 -16.59 45.10
CA HIS A 197 -34.83 -16.79 45.09
C HIS A 197 -34.43 -18.28 45.07
N SER A 198 -33.27 -18.58 44.49
CA SER A 198 -32.34 -19.58 45.02
C SER A 198 -30.90 -19.12 44.78
N HIS A 199 -30.12 -19.05 45.87
CA HIS A 199 -28.71 -18.65 45.95
C HIS A 199 -27.83 -19.90 46.10
N SER A 200 -26.59 -19.93 45.58
CA SER A 200 -25.32 -19.67 46.31
C SER A 200 -24.30 -20.71 45.77
N ASN A 201 -22.98 -20.56 45.64
CA ASN A 201 -21.92 -19.73 46.25
C ASN A 201 -20.74 -19.67 45.22
N SER A 202 -20.04 -18.54 44.96
CA SER A 202 -18.91 -17.93 45.72
C SER A 202 -17.64 -18.82 45.70
N ILE A 203 -16.39 -18.42 45.41
CA ILE A 203 -15.62 -17.16 45.60
C ILE A 203 -14.26 -17.21 44.82
N ASP A 204 -13.76 -16.02 44.45
CA ASP A 204 -12.39 -15.51 44.27
C ASP A 204 -11.34 -15.93 43.20
N SER A 205 -10.88 -14.86 42.53
CA SER A 205 -9.49 -14.37 42.37
C SER A 205 -8.63 -14.76 41.15
N ASN A 206 -8.41 -13.71 40.35
CA ASN A 206 -7.13 -13.25 39.77
C ASN A 206 -6.31 -14.15 38.82
N SER A 207 -5.86 -13.51 37.73
CA SER A 207 -4.68 -13.83 36.90
C SER A 207 -4.88 -14.72 35.65
N LYS A 208 -4.41 -14.14 34.53
CA LYS A 208 -3.92 -14.77 33.29
C LYS A 208 -4.95 -15.43 32.36
N ALA A 209 -5.53 -14.59 31.49
CA ALA A 209 -5.92 -15.03 30.15
C ALA A 209 -4.66 -15.30 29.31
N TYR A 210 -4.06 -16.48 29.52
CA TYR A 210 -3.34 -17.19 28.48
C TYR A 210 -4.36 -17.81 27.51
N ILE A 211 -3.84 -18.35 26.40
CA ILE A 211 -4.47 -19.24 25.40
C ILE A 211 -4.61 -18.49 24.05
N GLN A 212 -3.54 -18.47 23.25
CA GLN A 212 -3.25 -19.52 22.24
C GLN A 212 -4.22 -19.43 21.06
N GLY A 213 -3.93 -18.53 20.12
CA GLY A 213 -4.54 -18.47 18.80
C GLY A 213 -3.61 -19.05 17.75
N HIS A 214 -3.43 -20.37 17.76
CA HIS A 214 -2.81 -21.09 16.65
C HIS A 214 -3.77 -21.20 15.47
N HIS A 215 -3.19 -21.18 14.27
CA HIS A 215 -3.80 -21.56 13.00
C HIS A 215 -4.71 -22.78 13.15
N ARG A 216 -6.03 -22.59 13.00
CA ARG A 216 -6.99 -23.68 12.83
C ARG A 216 -7.28 -23.84 11.35
N HIS A 217 -6.77 -24.94 10.78
CA HIS A 217 -7.34 -25.51 9.58
C HIS A 217 -8.74 -26.01 9.90
N GLU A 218 -9.77 -25.37 9.36
CA GLU A 218 -11.07 -26.01 9.21
C GLU A 218 -11.09 -26.76 7.87
N ARG A 219 -10.95 -28.09 7.96
CA ARG A 219 -11.46 -29.01 6.93
C ARG A 219 -12.79 -29.55 7.41
N LYS A 220 -13.86 -29.22 6.69
CA LYS A 220 -15.00 -30.11 6.45
C LYS A 220 -15.13 -30.20 4.93
N HIS A 221 -15.00 -31.43 4.41
CA HIS A 221 -15.22 -31.81 3.00
C HIS A 221 -16.70 -31.50 2.63
N GLU A 222 -17.14 -31.15 1.41
CA GLU A 222 -16.73 -31.61 0.09
C GLU A 222 -17.37 -30.70 -0.99
N HIS A 223 -16.55 -30.11 -1.86
CA HIS A 223 -16.72 -29.86 -3.31
C HIS A 223 -15.58 -28.92 -3.71
N ARG A 224 -14.75 -29.37 -4.65
CA ARG A 224 -13.48 -28.79 -5.05
C ARG A 224 -13.67 -27.55 -5.95
N PRO A 225 -13.05 -26.39 -5.62
CA PRO A 225 -12.52 -25.50 -6.65
C PRO A 225 -11.04 -25.17 -6.32
N GLY A 226 -10.17 -26.16 -6.47
CA GLY A 226 -8.74 -26.08 -6.10
C GLY A 226 -7.84 -25.28 -7.05
N ALA A 227 -8.38 -24.35 -7.84
CA ALA A 227 -7.60 -23.47 -8.71
C ALA A 227 -7.85 -21.97 -8.43
N ARG A 228 -9.07 -21.60 -8.00
CA ARG A 228 -9.51 -20.20 -7.95
C ARG A 228 -8.97 -19.42 -6.74
N SER A 229 -8.62 -20.08 -5.63
CA SER A 229 -8.04 -19.42 -4.45
C SER A 229 -6.54 -19.15 -4.61
N SER A 230 -5.77 -20.11 -5.12
CA SER A 230 -4.33 -19.94 -5.38
C SER A 230 -4.03 -18.91 -6.47
N GLU A 231 -4.94 -18.80 -7.44
CA GLU A 231 -4.78 -17.91 -8.59
C GLU A 231 -5.11 -16.46 -8.24
N TYR A 232 -6.15 -16.22 -7.42
CA TYR A 232 -6.48 -14.88 -6.89
C TYR A 232 -5.45 -14.39 -5.86
N GLU A 233 -4.86 -15.29 -5.07
CA GLU A 233 -3.78 -14.97 -4.14
C GLU A 233 -2.49 -14.58 -4.89
N SER A 234 -2.16 -15.27 -5.99
CA SER A 234 -1.02 -14.96 -6.86
C SER A 234 -1.15 -13.61 -7.59
N THR A 235 -2.34 -13.23 -8.07
CA THR A 235 -2.53 -11.93 -8.74
C THR A 235 -2.46 -10.76 -7.75
N SER A 236 -3.00 -10.92 -6.54
CA SER A 236 -2.87 -9.95 -5.45
C SER A 236 -1.40 -9.72 -5.06
N ASP A 237 -0.62 -10.80 -4.91
CA ASP A 237 0.81 -10.75 -4.61
C ASP A 237 1.60 -9.99 -5.69
N ARG A 238 1.27 -10.23 -6.96
CA ARG A 238 1.92 -9.54 -8.10
C ARG A 238 1.62 -8.05 -8.11
N ARG A 239 0.37 -7.66 -7.84
CA ARG A 239 -0.03 -6.23 -7.76
C ARG A 239 0.69 -5.50 -6.63
N GLN A 240 0.80 -6.11 -5.45
CA GLN A 240 1.55 -5.53 -4.33
C GLN A 240 3.04 -5.34 -4.67
N VAL A 241 3.64 -6.29 -5.37
CA VAL A 241 5.04 -6.17 -5.84
C VAL A 241 5.17 -5.04 -6.87
N VAL A 242 4.25 -4.95 -7.84
CA VAL A 242 4.28 -3.88 -8.86
C VAL A 242 4.18 -2.51 -8.20
N GLY A 243 3.21 -2.29 -7.30
CA GLY A 243 3.10 -1.01 -6.58
C GLY A 243 4.36 -0.69 -5.77
N LEU A 244 4.92 -1.66 -5.05
CA LEU A 244 6.20 -1.43 -4.34
C LEU A 244 7.34 -1.05 -5.31
N LEU A 245 7.44 -1.69 -6.48
CA LEU A 245 8.47 -1.37 -7.46
C LEU A 245 8.29 0.05 -8.03
N VAL A 246 7.05 0.47 -8.28
CA VAL A 246 6.72 1.83 -8.70
C VAL A 246 7.15 2.84 -7.63
N LEU A 247 6.75 2.61 -6.38
CA LEU A 247 7.16 3.40 -5.24
C LEU A 247 8.69 3.49 -5.12
N GLN A 248 9.38 2.36 -5.27
CA GLN A 248 10.83 2.27 -5.21
C GLN A 248 11.48 3.12 -6.31
N VAL A 249 11.02 3.03 -7.56
CA VAL A 249 11.58 3.81 -8.68
C VAL A 249 11.45 5.31 -8.41
N GLY A 250 10.30 5.75 -7.91
CA GLY A 250 10.11 7.13 -7.49
C GLY A 250 11.14 7.56 -6.43
N ILE A 251 11.21 6.83 -5.32
CA ILE A 251 12.13 7.15 -4.21
C ILE A 251 13.60 7.11 -4.67
N MET A 252 13.96 6.18 -5.56
CA MET A 252 15.32 6.08 -6.12
C MET A 252 15.68 7.32 -6.94
N LEU A 253 14.77 7.81 -7.80
CA LEU A 253 15.02 9.03 -8.57
C LEU A 253 15.21 10.23 -7.64
N HIS A 254 14.37 10.37 -6.62
CA HIS A 254 14.51 11.41 -5.60
C HIS A 254 15.86 11.33 -4.87
N SER A 255 16.22 10.14 -4.38
CA SER A 255 17.47 9.90 -3.66
C SER A 255 18.73 10.19 -4.49
N VAL A 256 18.70 9.90 -5.80
CA VAL A 256 19.80 10.25 -6.71
C VAL A 256 19.93 11.77 -6.85
N ILE A 257 18.83 12.49 -6.99
CA ILE A 257 18.85 13.96 -7.09
C ILE A 257 19.35 14.61 -5.80
N ILE A 258 18.87 14.16 -4.64
CA ILE A 258 19.40 14.59 -3.33
C ILE A 258 20.93 14.42 -3.29
N GLY A 259 21.44 13.28 -3.76
CA GLY A 259 22.88 13.02 -3.83
C GLY A 259 23.62 14.01 -4.74
N ILE A 260 23.09 14.29 -5.93
CA ILE A 260 23.67 15.27 -6.85
C ILE A 260 23.71 16.66 -6.20
N THR A 261 22.60 17.10 -5.58
CA THR A 261 22.52 18.40 -4.88
C THR A 261 23.53 18.46 -3.73
N LEU A 262 23.70 17.38 -2.96
CA LEU A 262 24.70 17.28 -1.91
C LEU A 262 26.14 17.35 -2.43
N ALA A 263 26.41 16.93 -3.67
CA ALA A 263 27.74 17.03 -4.27
C ALA A 263 28.12 18.48 -4.58
N VAL A 264 27.16 19.30 -5.04
CA VAL A 264 27.41 20.65 -5.58
C VAL A 264 27.03 21.78 -4.62
N SER A 265 26.36 21.48 -3.51
CA SER A 265 25.90 22.50 -2.55
C SER A 265 27.03 23.07 -1.71
N ASN A 266 26.99 24.38 -1.47
CA ASN A 266 27.87 25.11 -0.55
C ASN A 266 27.41 25.03 0.91
N GLU A 267 26.13 24.72 1.16
CA GLU A 267 25.53 24.61 2.49
C GLU A 267 25.61 23.17 3.03
N PHE A 268 26.80 22.59 2.97
CA PHE A 268 26.99 21.16 3.20
C PHE A 268 26.49 20.66 4.57
N THR A 269 26.74 21.42 5.64
CA THR A 269 26.44 21.00 7.01
C THR A 269 24.94 20.96 7.33
N SER A 270 24.18 21.96 6.89
CA SER A 270 22.71 21.94 7.06
C SER A 270 22.10 20.85 6.19
N LEU A 271 22.56 20.77 4.92
CA LEU A 271 22.04 19.81 3.95
C LEU A 271 22.28 18.36 4.38
N ILE A 272 23.48 18.01 4.86
CA ILE A 272 23.75 16.63 5.31
C ILE A 272 22.88 16.22 6.50
N VAL A 273 22.65 17.12 7.45
CA VAL A 273 21.79 16.85 8.61
C VAL A 273 20.36 16.62 8.14
N ALA A 274 19.84 17.49 7.28
CA ALA A 274 18.51 17.34 6.69
C ALA A 274 18.39 16.00 5.94
N VAL A 275 19.37 15.67 5.07
CA VAL A 275 19.39 14.42 4.29
C VAL A 275 19.43 13.18 5.18
N ILE A 276 20.19 13.17 6.27
CA ILE A 276 20.23 12.01 7.19
C ILE A 276 18.84 11.74 7.79
N PHE A 277 18.13 12.78 8.25
CA PHE A 277 16.79 12.61 8.79
C PHE A 277 15.75 12.27 7.72
N HIS A 278 15.84 12.90 6.55
CA HIS A 278 14.99 12.62 5.39
C HIS A 278 15.09 11.14 4.97
N GLN A 279 16.32 10.67 4.78
CA GLN A 279 16.64 9.31 4.36
C GLN A 279 16.28 8.27 5.43
N LEU A 280 16.39 8.61 6.71
CA LEU A 280 15.94 7.76 7.81
C LEU A 280 14.43 7.51 7.71
N PHE A 281 13.62 8.56 7.53
CA PHE A 281 12.16 8.41 7.49
C PHE A 281 11.66 7.76 6.21
N GLU A 282 12.23 8.12 5.05
CA GLU A 282 11.93 7.42 3.79
C GLU A 282 12.33 5.95 3.85
N GLY A 283 13.53 5.66 4.39
CA GLY A 283 14.04 4.30 4.53
C GLY A 283 13.16 3.44 5.44
N LEU A 284 12.75 3.97 6.60
CA LEU A 284 11.84 3.26 7.50
C LEU A 284 10.47 3.00 6.86
N SER A 285 9.91 3.99 6.16
CA SER A 285 8.64 3.85 5.44
C SER A 285 8.70 2.76 4.37
N LEU A 286 9.74 2.81 3.53
CA LEU A 286 10.00 1.81 2.50
C LEU A 286 10.25 0.42 3.10
N GLY A 287 11.05 0.34 4.17
CA GLY A 287 11.35 -0.91 4.87
C GLY A 287 10.10 -1.60 5.40
N ILE A 288 9.14 -0.84 5.93
CA ILE A 288 7.84 -1.38 6.38
C ILE A 288 7.07 -1.97 5.20
N ARG A 289 7.04 -1.29 4.05
CA ARG A 289 6.38 -1.80 2.84
C ARG A 289 7.05 -3.07 2.32
N ILE A 290 8.38 -3.08 2.26
CA ILE A 290 9.18 -4.25 1.89
C ILE A 290 8.87 -5.44 2.82
N SER A 291 8.69 -5.21 4.12
CA SER A 291 8.48 -6.28 5.10
C SER A 291 7.15 -7.03 4.95
N ILE A 292 6.20 -6.46 4.20
CA ILE A 292 4.86 -7.03 3.95
C ILE A 292 4.85 -7.91 2.69
N LEU A 293 5.93 -7.90 1.89
CA LEU A 293 5.99 -8.68 0.65
C LEU A 293 5.87 -10.20 0.90
N PRO A 294 5.27 -10.93 -0.06
CA PRO A 294 5.16 -12.37 0.01
C PRO A 294 6.54 -13.02 0.06
N ARG A 295 6.68 -14.05 0.92
CA ARG A 295 7.96 -14.75 1.18
C ARG A 295 8.47 -15.58 -0.01
N THR A 296 7.71 -15.66 -1.09
CA THR A 296 8.06 -16.41 -2.31
C THR A 296 9.31 -15.87 -3.01
N ARG A 297 9.70 -14.62 -2.74
CA ARG A 297 10.86 -13.94 -3.38
C ARG A 297 11.84 -13.42 -2.31
N PRO A 298 12.57 -14.28 -1.58
CA PRO A 298 13.37 -13.89 -0.42
C PRO A 298 14.53 -12.94 -0.73
N ILE A 299 14.97 -12.87 -1.99
CA ILE A 299 16.05 -12.00 -2.48
C ILE A 299 15.54 -10.59 -2.76
N LEU A 300 14.29 -10.44 -3.21
CA LEU A 300 13.72 -9.16 -3.63
C LEU A 300 13.77 -8.09 -2.51
N PRO A 301 13.33 -8.37 -1.26
CA PRO A 301 13.49 -7.42 -0.16
C PRO A 301 14.91 -6.94 0.06
N ILE A 302 15.88 -7.85 -0.02
CA ILE A 302 17.30 -7.55 0.20
C ILE A 302 17.81 -6.65 -0.92
N THR A 303 17.48 -6.99 -2.16
CA THR A 303 17.83 -6.18 -3.34
C THR A 303 17.26 -4.77 -3.23
N LEU A 304 16.00 -4.60 -2.81
CA LEU A 304 15.37 -3.28 -2.69
C LEU A 304 16.00 -2.41 -1.60
N CYS A 305 16.34 -2.99 -0.44
CA CYS A 305 17.07 -2.29 0.61
C CYS A 305 18.46 -1.82 0.15
N ILE A 306 19.20 -2.69 -0.55
CA ILE A 306 20.53 -2.36 -1.08
C ILE A 306 20.42 -1.27 -2.16
N LEU A 307 19.46 -1.39 -3.09
CA LEU A 307 19.25 -0.40 -4.14
C LEU A 307 18.93 0.99 -3.55
N PHE A 308 18.06 1.05 -2.54
CA PHE A 308 17.77 2.31 -1.84
C PHE A 308 19.03 2.92 -1.22
N ALA A 309 19.82 2.12 -0.48
CA ALA A 309 21.01 2.62 0.20
C ALA A 309 22.14 3.08 -0.74
N LEU A 310 22.23 2.50 -1.95
CA LEU A 310 23.25 2.87 -2.93
C LEU A 310 22.88 4.08 -3.78
N CYS A 311 21.59 4.47 -3.86
CA CYS A 311 21.14 5.56 -4.72
C CYS A 311 21.75 6.91 -4.36
N THR A 312 21.69 7.31 -3.09
CA THR A 312 22.20 8.63 -2.67
C THR A 312 23.73 8.73 -2.84
N PRO A 313 24.53 7.73 -2.43
CA PRO A 313 25.96 7.76 -2.71
C PRO A 313 26.27 7.82 -4.21
N LEU A 314 25.56 7.02 -5.03
CA LEU A 314 25.71 7.07 -6.48
C LEU A 314 25.38 8.46 -7.04
N GLY A 315 24.33 9.10 -6.53
CA GLY A 315 23.96 10.47 -6.88
C GLY A 315 25.07 11.47 -6.56
N VAL A 316 25.70 11.36 -5.38
CA VAL A 316 26.84 12.23 -5.04
C VAL A 316 28.02 11.99 -5.98
N LEU A 317 28.36 10.73 -6.27
CA LEU A 317 29.42 10.41 -7.22
C LEU A 317 29.12 11.05 -8.59
N VAL A 318 27.92 10.83 -9.11
CA VAL A 318 27.48 11.42 -10.39
C VAL A 318 27.55 12.95 -10.34
N GLY A 319 27.13 13.58 -9.24
CA GLY A 319 27.21 15.03 -9.07
C GLY A 319 28.64 15.56 -9.08
N LEU A 320 29.58 14.89 -8.41
CA LEU A 320 31.00 15.27 -8.41
C LEU A 320 31.64 15.12 -9.80
N PHE A 321 31.23 14.13 -10.58
CA PHE A 321 31.74 13.89 -11.94
C PHE A 321 31.09 14.80 -12.99
N ALA A 322 29.78 15.02 -12.90
CA ALA A 322 29.02 15.80 -13.88
C ALA A 322 29.16 17.31 -13.66
N PHE A 323 29.40 17.73 -12.42
CA PHE A 323 29.47 19.14 -12.02
C PHE A 323 30.75 19.43 -11.20
N PRO A 324 31.94 19.27 -11.81
CA PRO A 324 33.22 19.39 -11.10
C PRO A 324 33.54 20.83 -10.68
N SER A 325 32.97 21.85 -11.33
CA SER A 325 33.20 23.26 -10.99
C SER A 325 32.35 23.67 -9.79
N GLY A 326 31.11 23.18 -9.74
CA GLY A 326 30.25 23.27 -8.55
C GLY A 326 30.87 22.60 -7.32
N ALA A 327 31.43 21.39 -7.49
CA ALA A 327 32.10 20.67 -6.40
C ALA A 327 33.31 21.40 -5.80
N ARG A 328 33.98 22.26 -6.59
CA ARG A 328 35.13 23.08 -6.19
C ARG A 328 34.74 24.43 -5.59
N GLY A 329 33.44 24.76 -5.56
CA GLY A 329 32.95 26.07 -5.09
C GLY A 329 33.15 27.21 -6.11
N THR A 330 33.48 26.90 -7.37
CA THR A 330 33.59 27.86 -8.47
C THR A 330 32.67 27.46 -9.63
N PRO A 331 31.33 27.57 -9.47
CA PRO A 331 30.39 27.08 -10.47
C PRO A 331 30.54 27.85 -11.79
N ASP A 332 30.65 27.13 -12.90
CA ASP A 332 30.45 27.71 -14.24
C ASP A 332 28.94 27.98 -14.41
N GLU A 333 28.57 29.13 -14.96
CA GLU A 333 27.17 29.51 -15.19
C GLU A 333 26.46 28.49 -16.09
N ALA A 334 27.14 27.96 -17.11
CA ALA A 334 26.56 26.94 -17.98
C ALA A 334 26.31 25.61 -17.24
N GLU A 335 27.24 25.22 -16.35
CA GLU A 335 27.15 24.03 -15.51
C GLU A 335 26.00 24.17 -14.49
N GLN A 336 25.85 25.35 -13.89
CA GLN A 336 24.78 25.66 -12.93
C GLN A 336 23.39 25.63 -13.59
N VAL A 337 23.24 26.21 -14.78
CA VAL A 337 21.98 26.15 -15.54
C VAL A 337 21.65 24.70 -15.91
N ALA A 338 22.64 23.93 -16.37
CA ALA A 338 22.44 22.52 -16.69
C ALA A 338 22.02 21.70 -15.45
N ALA A 339 22.68 21.91 -14.31
CA ALA A 339 22.33 21.26 -13.04
C ALA A 339 20.89 21.57 -12.62
N GLN A 340 20.46 22.85 -12.72
CA GLN A 340 19.09 23.25 -12.39
C GLN A 340 18.06 22.62 -13.33
N ILE A 341 18.33 22.53 -14.63
CA ILE A 341 17.42 21.88 -15.60
C ILE A 341 17.31 20.38 -15.29
N VAL A 342 18.44 19.70 -15.09
CA VAL A 342 18.47 18.26 -14.77
C VAL A 342 17.73 17.99 -13.46
N GLN A 343 18.01 18.76 -12.42
CA GLN A 343 17.32 18.68 -11.13
C GLN A 343 15.81 18.88 -11.33
N GLY A 344 15.41 19.99 -11.96
CA GLY A 344 14.00 20.31 -12.16
C GLY A 344 13.23 19.26 -12.98
N MET A 345 13.81 18.72 -14.04
CA MET A 345 13.18 17.67 -14.85
C MET A 345 13.04 16.35 -14.08
N MET A 346 14.13 15.88 -13.46
CA MET A 346 14.14 14.60 -12.76
C MET A 346 13.25 14.64 -11.51
N THR A 347 13.28 15.75 -10.77
CA THR A 347 12.40 16.00 -9.63
C THR A 347 10.93 16.11 -10.07
N SER A 348 10.62 16.72 -11.22
CA SER A 348 9.24 16.74 -11.76
C SER A 348 8.72 15.33 -12.07
N ILE A 349 9.56 14.49 -12.69
CA ILE A 349 9.20 13.11 -12.99
C ILE A 349 8.99 12.34 -11.69
N SER A 350 9.95 12.46 -10.75
CA SER A 350 9.89 11.83 -9.43
C SER A 350 8.64 12.25 -8.65
N ALA A 351 8.31 13.54 -8.61
CA ALA A 351 7.10 14.08 -7.98
C ALA A 351 5.84 13.39 -8.52
N GLY A 352 5.70 13.27 -9.84
CA GLY A 352 4.56 12.58 -10.45
C GLY A 352 4.45 11.11 -10.04
N LEU A 353 5.58 10.39 -9.99
CA LEU A 353 5.63 8.99 -9.56
C LEU A 353 5.26 8.85 -8.07
N LEU A 354 5.85 9.64 -7.19
CA LEU A 354 5.58 9.57 -5.75
C LEU A 354 4.18 10.07 -5.40
N ILE A 355 3.64 11.07 -6.10
CA ILE A 355 2.25 11.51 -5.87
C ILE A 355 1.30 10.35 -6.14
N TYR A 356 1.49 9.64 -7.25
CA TYR A 356 0.69 8.47 -7.57
C TYR A 356 0.84 7.36 -6.52
N ALA A 357 2.09 6.97 -6.21
CA ALA A 357 2.36 5.92 -5.24
C ALA A 357 1.83 6.26 -3.83
N ALA A 358 2.02 7.50 -3.38
CA ALA A 358 1.55 7.95 -2.07
C ALA A 358 0.02 8.00 -1.98
N THR A 359 -0.67 8.50 -3.02
CA THR A 359 -2.12 8.70 -2.97
C THR A 359 -2.91 7.45 -3.32
N VAL A 360 -2.51 6.73 -4.36
CA VAL A 360 -3.25 5.57 -4.89
C VAL A 360 -2.78 4.28 -4.21
N GLU A 361 -1.49 3.98 -4.27
CA GLU A 361 -0.98 2.70 -3.78
C GLU A 361 -0.96 2.65 -2.24
N MET A 362 -0.56 3.74 -1.58
CA MET A 362 -0.42 3.77 -0.13
C MET A 362 -1.67 4.30 0.58
N LEU A 363 -2.11 5.54 0.32
CA LEU A 363 -3.22 6.15 1.06
C LEU A 363 -4.55 5.46 0.75
N ALA A 364 -4.95 5.37 -0.52
CA ALA A 364 -6.18 4.65 -0.88
C ALA A 364 -6.05 3.15 -0.60
N GLY A 365 -4.89 2.55 -0.89
CA GLY A 365 -4.60 1.14 -0.58
C GLY A 365 -4.80 0.79 0.90
N ASP A 366 -4.24 1.57 1.82
CA ASP A 366 -4.26 1.28 3.25
C ASP A 366 -5.57 1.64 3.96
N PHE A 367 -6.31 2.64 3.48
CA PHE A 367 -7.49 3.16 4.19
C PHE A 367 -8.80 2.81 3.50
N VAL A 368 -8.85 2.92 2.16
CA VAL A 368 -10.08 2.78 1.38
C VAL A 368 -10.25 1.33 0.90
N MET A 369 -9.18 0.72 0.41
CA MET A 369 -9.21 -0.60 -0.21
C MET A 369 -9.01 -1.73 0.81
N ASP A 370 -8.35 -1.45 1.94
CA ASP A 370 -8.16 -2.44 3.00
C ASP A 370 -9.46 -2.77 3.74
N LYS A 371 -9.94 -4.02 3.60
CA LYS A 371 -11.17 -4.51 4.22
C LYS A 371 -11.08 -4.50 5.74
N GLU A 372 -9.91 -4.77 6.30
CA GLU A 372 -9.67 -4.80 7.74
C GLU A 372 -9.77 -3.38 8.34
N MET A 373 -9.18 -2.39 7.68
CA MET A 373 -9.29 -1.00 8.10
C MET A 373 -10.75 -0.52 8.10
N ARG A 374 -11.52 -0.81 7.04
CA ARG A 374 -12.92 -0.36 6.93
C ARG A 374 -13.84 -0.96 7.99
N LYS A 375 -13.59 -2.21 8.41
CA LYS A 375 -14.39 -2.89 9.44
C LYS A 375 -13.92 -2.58 10.86
N SER A 376 -12.76 -1.93 11.01
CA SER A 376 -12.19 -1.65 12.33
C SER A 376 -12.92 -0.53 13.07
N GLY A 377 -12.89 -0.58 14.40
CA GLY A 377 -13.50 0.45 15.24
C GLY A 377 -12.82 1.81 15.09
N MET A 378 -13.58 2.88 15.33
CA MET A 378 -13.15 4.29 15.15
C MET A 378 -11.81 4.63 15.83
N ARG A 379 -11.49 4.00 16.97
CA ARG A 379 -10.21 4.22 17.67
C ARG A 379 -9.01 3.80 16.84
N LYS A 380 -9.07 2.65 16.16
CA LYS A 380 -7.97 2.13 15.34
C LYS A 380 -7.76 3.00 14.10
N GLN A 381 -8.86 3.44 13.47
CA GLN A 381 -8.82 4.39 12.35
C GLN A 381 -8.24 5.75 12.77
N ALA A 382 -8.65 6.27 13.92
CA ALA A 382 -8.13 7.53 14.45
C ALA A 382 -6.61 7.45 14.72
N ILE A 383 -6.13 6.36 15.32
CA ILE A 383 -4.68 6.14 15.52
C ILE A 383 -3.93 6.11 14.18
N ALA A 384 -4.47 5.41 13.17
CA ALA A 384 -3.86 5.38 11.84
C ALA A 384 -3.79 6.77 11.19
N LEU A 385 -4.88 7.54 11.26
CA LEU A 385 -4.95 8.87 10.66
C LEU A 385 -4.04 9.86 11.38
N ILE A 386 -4.03 9.86 12.72
CA ILE A 386 -3.11 10.69 13.52
C ILE A 386 -1.66 10.34 13.18
N SER A 387 -1.34 9.06 13.11
CA SER A 387 0.01 8.60 12.76
C SER A 387 0.43 9.09 11.37
N LEU A 388 -0.49 9.03 10.39
CA LEU A 388 -0.26 9.54 9.05
C LEU A 388 0.01 11.04 9.04
N ILE A 389 -0.80 11.83 9.74
CA ILE A 389 -0.62 13.28 9.84
C ILE A 389 0.72 13.61 10.51
N LEU A 390 1.07 12.90 11.59
CA LEU A 390 2.36 13.09 12.26
C LEU A 390 3.54 12.80 11.33
N GLY A 391 3.45 11.76 10.50
CA GLY A 391 4.47 11.46 9.48
C GLY A 391 4.60 12.57 8.44
N ALA A 392 3.47 13.09 7.96
CA ALA A 392 3.47 14.18 7.00
C ALA A 392 4.09 15.45 7.59
N VAL A 393 3.67 15.85 8.79
CA VAL A 393 4.20 17.02 9.51
C VAL A 393 5.68 16.88 9.80
N ALA A 394 6.11 15.71 10.30
CA ALA A 394 7.52 15.46 10.60
C ALA A 394 8.40 15.66 9.35
N MET A 395 7.97 15.10 8.22
CA MET A 395 8.71 15.24 6.97
C MET A 395 8.64 16.66 6.40
N SER A 396 7.50 17.35 6.53
CA SER A 396 7.39 18.75 6.09
C SER A 396 8.33 19.65 6.86
N VAL A 397 8.45 19.49 8.18
CA VAL A 397 9.34 20.31 9.03
C VAL A 397 10.82 20.07 8.71
N ILE A 398 11.19 18.87 8.27
CA ILE A 398 12.59 18.52 7.98
C ILE A 398 13.13 19.15 6.69
N GLY A 399 12.27 19.44 5.71
CA GLY A 399 12.71 20.14 4.49
C GLY A 399 12.21 21.58 4.40
N VAL A 400 12.11 22.25 5.55
CA VAL A 400 12.05 23.73 5.64
C VAL A 400 13.41 24.26 6.07
#